data_AF-A0A2E8V610-F1
#
_entry.id   AF-A0A2E8V610-F1
#
_cell.length_a   1.000
_cell.length_b   1.000
_cell.length_c   1.000
_cell.angle_alpha   90.00
_cell.angle_beta   90.00
_cell.angle_gamma   90.00
#
_symmetry.space_group_name_H-M   'P 1'
#
loop_
_entity.id
_entity.type
_entity.pdbx_description
1 polymer ?
#
loop_
_entity_poly.entity_id
_entity_poly.type
_entity_poly.pdbx_seq_one_letter_code
_entity_poly.pdbx_strand_id
1 'polypeptide(L)'
;MTNFTIETIEPGKSYAAKFKVKTMLDTFGRIPGLSDTPLAGEGWYEGLGILIQRDSEKKLVRLKDEKSSKEFIVPFKDLWDVDEIEWKDPLASK
;
A
#
# COMPACT_ATOMS: atom_id res chain seq x y z
N MET A 1 -8.20 -4.35 -21.69
CA MET A 1 -7.45 -4.22 -20.42
C MET A 1 -8.05 -3.05 -19.68
N THR A 2 -8.84 -3.31 -18.66
CA THR A 2 -9.41 -2.27 -17.80
C THR A 2 -8.29 -1.81 -16.88
N ASN A 3 -7.63 -0.69 -17.20
CA ASN A 3 -6.70 -0.07 -16.26
C ASN A 3 -7.55 0.56 -15.15
N PHE A 4 -7.57 -0.05 -13.97
CA PHE A 4 -8.18 0.58 -12.82
C PHE A 4 -7.33 1.78 -12.41
N THR A 5 -7.98 2.92 -12.18
CA THR A 5 -7.32 4.08 -11.57
C THR A 5 -7.98 4.33 -10.23
N ILE A 6 -7.22 4.85 -9.27
CA ILE A 6 -7.74 5.15 -7.93
C ILE A 6 -8.95 6.11 -7.94
N GLU A 7 -9.08 6.92 -8.99
CA GLU A 7 -10.21 7.83 -9.18
C GLU A 7 -11.47 7.11 -9.69
N THR A 8 -11.33 5.99 -10.41
CA THR A 8 -12.42 5.26 -11.07
C THR A 8 -12.75 3.90 -10.44
N ILE A 9 -12.06 3.48 -9.38
CA ILE A 9 -12.36 2.22 -8.71
C ILE A 9 -13.75 2.21 -8.06
N GLU A 10 -14.43 1.07 -8.16
CA GLU A 10 -15.75 0.86 -7.59
C GLU A 10 -15.66 0.58 -6.08
N PRO A 11 -16.39 1.30 -5.22
CA PRO A 11 -16.44 1.00 -3.79
C PRO A 11 -17.07 -0.37 -3.51
N GLY A 12 -16.61 -1.06 -2.48
CA GLY A 12 -17.12 -2.39 -2.08
C GLY A 12 -16.28 -3.57 -2.58
N LYS A 13 -15.33 -3.32 -3.48
CA LYS A 13 -14.30 -4.29 -3.89
C LYS A 13 -12.99 -4.04 -3.15
N SER A 14 -12.16 -5.07 -3.11
CA SER A 14 -10.80 -4.96 -2.58
C SER A 14 -9.84 -4.64 -3.72
N TYR A 15 -8.91 -3.72 -3.48
CA TYR A 15 -7.88 -3.36 -4.45
C TYR A 15 -6.51 -3.33 -3.78
N ALA A 16 -5.47 -3.54 -4.58
CA ALA A 16 -4.09 -3.27 -4.20
C ALA A 16 -3.46 -2.31 -5.20
N ALA A 17 -2.48 -1.54 -4.75
CA ALA A 17 -1.72 -0.63 -5.60
C ALA A 17 -0.27 -0.57 -5.14
N LYS A 18 0.62 -0.33 -6.10
CA LYS A 18 1.98 0.08 -5.78
C LYS A 18 1.97 1.53 -5.31
N PHE A 19 2.81 1.82 -4.34
CA PHE A 19 2.84 3.13 -3.71
C PHE A 19 4.26 3.57 -3.39
N LYS A 20 4.43 4.89 -3.29
CA LYS A 20 5.65 5.53 -2.83
C LYS A 20 5.37 6.42 -1.63
N VAL A 21 6.16 6.29 -0.57
CA VAL A 21 6.01 7.12 0.63
C VAL A 21 7.37 7.51 1.20
N LYS A 22 7.47 8.71 1.76
CA LYS A 22 8.64 9.13 2.52
C LYS A 22 8.49 8.70 3.97
N THR A 23 9.37 7.81 4.44
CA THR A 23 9.31 7.24 5.79
C THR A 23 10.71 6.94 6.32
N MET A 24 10.80 6.58 7.59
CA MET A 24 12.06 6.12 8.18
C MET A 24 12.44 4.75 7.61
N LEU A 25 13.69 4.61 7.18
CA LEU A 25 14.23 3.38 6.62
C LEU A 25 15.46 2.89 7.40
N ASP A 26 15.67 1.59 7.37
CA ASP A 26 16.89 0.95 7.83
C ASP A 26 18.00 1.00 6.76
N THR A 27 19.19 0.51 7.10
CA THR A 27 20.35 0.43 6.18
C THR A 27 20.11 -0.42 4.93
N PHE A 28 19.04 -1.21 4.88
CA PHE A 28 18.62 -2.00 3.72
C PHE A 28 17.45 -1.38 2.96
N GLY A 29 17.04 -0.14 3.28
CA GLY A 29 15.93 0.54 2.64
C GLY A 29 14.56 -0.05 3.00
N ARG A 30 14.47 -0.77 4.12
CA ARG A 30 13.23 -1.39 4.61
C ARG A 30 12.63 -0.54 5.71
N ILE A 31 11.32 -0.67 5.88
CA ILE A 31 10.65 -0.05 7.01
C ILE A 31 11.13 -0.75 8.28
N PRO A 32 11.68 -0.02 9.27
CA PRO A 32 12.24 -0.62 10.47
C PRO A 32 11.16 -1.36 11.26
N GLY A 33 11.51 -2.56 11.71
CA GLY A 33 10.68 -3.43 12.54
C GLY A 33 11.26 -3.59 13.94
N LEU A 34 11.03 -4.75 14.55
CA LEU A 34 11.57 -5.13 15.86
C LEU A 34 13.03 -5.68 15.77
N SER A 35 13.70 -5.51 14.62
CA SER A 35 15.06 -6.01 14.39
C SER A 35 16.09 -4.95 14.84
N ASP A 36 17.24 -5.38 15.35
CA ASP A 36 18.41 -4.55 15.68
C ASP A 36 19.15 -3.98 14.45
N THR A 37 18.44 -3.77 13.34
CA THR A 37 19.03 -3.17 12.14
C THR A 37 19.19 -1.66 12.37
N PRO A 38 20.37 -1.09 12.11
CA PRO A 38 20.58 0.35 12.23
C PRO A 38 19.64 1.15 11.31
N LEU A 39 19.19 2.32 11.80
CA LEU A 39 18.42 3.26 11.00
C LEU A 39 19.34 4.00 10.03
N ALA A 40 18.92 4.11 8.76
CA ALA A 40 19.65 4.87 7.74
C ALA A 40 19.20 6.34 7.66
N GLY A 41 17.96 6.62 8.04
CA GLY A 41 17.41 7.97 7.90
C GLY A 41 16.00 7.97 7.32
N GLU A 42 15.51 9.17 7.05
CA GLU A 42 14.36 9.37 6.18
C GLU A 42 14.70 9.00 4.73
N GLY A 43 13.82 8.27 4.06
CA GLY A 43 14.01 7.85 2.68
C GLY A 43 12.71 7.56 1.97
N TRP A 44 12.80 7.28 0.67
CA TRP A 44 11.66 6.90 -0.15
C TRP A 44 11.50 5.38 -0.13
N TYR A 45 10.35 4.94 0.36
CA TYR A 45 9.93 3.54 0.33
C TYR A 45 8.96 3.31 -0.82
N GLU A 46 9.14 2.22 -1.55
CA GLU A 46 8.22 1.74 -2.57
C GLU A 46 7.73 0.34 -2.21
N GLY A 47 6.42 0.17 -2.15
CA GLY A 47 5.77 -1.05 -1.67
C GLY A 47 4.50 -1.39 -2.42
N LEU A 48 3.95 -2.56 -2.12
CA LEU A 48 2.63 -2.99 -2.56
C LEU A 48 1.69 -2.93 -1.36
N GLY A 49 0.58 -2.22 -1.50
CA GLY A 49 -0.34 -1.98 -0.41
C GLY A 49 -1.78 -2.32 -0.78
N ILE A 50 -2.50 -2.90 0.17
CA ILE A 50 -3.94 -3.15 0.04
C ILE A 50 -4.67 -1.87 0.44
N LEU A 51 -5.59 -1.42 -0.42
CA LEU A 51 -6.37 -0.22 -0.17
C LEU A 51 -7.37 -0.47 0.96
N ILE A 52 -7.25 0.33 2.03
CA ILE A 52 -8.16 0.27 3.18
C ILE A 52 -9.22 1.36 3.07
N GLN A 53 -8.81 2.56 2.67
CA GLN A 53 -9.70 3.72 2.57
C GLN A 53 -9.20 4.68 1.48
N ARG A 54 -10.14 5.28 0.75
CA ARG A 54 -9.85 6.37 -0.19
C ARG A 54 -10.62 7.63 0.23
N ASP A 55 -9.93 8.75 0.20
CA ASP A 55 -10.49 10.10 0.36
C ASP A 55 -10.38 10.81 -0.99
N SER A 56 -11.51 10.92 -1.69
CA SER A 56 -11.55 11.51 -3.03
C SER A 56 -11.52 13.05 -2.98
N GLU A 57 -11.90 13.66 -1.86
CA GLU A 57 -11.88 15.11 -1.70
C GLU A 57 -10.44 15.60 -1.52
N LYS A 58 -9.65 14.90 -0.70
CA LYS A 58 -8.24 15.23 -0.44
C LYS A 58 -7.26 14.53 -1.37
N LYS A 59 -7.75 13.62 -2.23
CA LYS A 59 -6.94 12.76 -3.10
C LYS A 59 -5.87 11.98 -2.34
N LEU A 60 -6.27 11.37 -1.22
CA LEU A 60 -5.41 10.57 -0.34
C LEU A 60 -5.96 9.14 -0.23
N VAL A 61 -5.06 8.16 -0.16
CA VAL A 61 -5.40 6.77 0.10
C VAL A 61 -4.68 6.30 1.34
N ARG A 62 -5.42 5.60 2.19
CA ARG A 62 -4.85 4.79 3.26
C ARG A 62 -4.71 3.36 2.74
N LEU A 63 -3.48 2.88 2.72
CA LEU A 63 -3.15 1.51 2.32
C LEU A 63 -2.40 0.80 3.44
N LYS A 64 -2.53 -0.52 3.47
CA LYS A 64 -1.76 -1.40 4.35
C LYS A 64 -0.69 -2.11 3.52
N ASP A 65 0.56 -1.82 3.81
CA ASP A 65 1.71 -2.43 3.15
C ASP A 65 1.76 -3.93 3.44
N GLU A 66 1.96 -4.73 2.39
CA GLU A 66 1.99 -6.19 2.50
C GLU A 66 3.19 -6.68 3.34
N LYS A 67 4.36 -6.06 3.16
CA LYS A 67 5.63 -6.53 3.76
C LYS A 67 5.77 -6.17 5.23
N SER A 68 5.46 -4.93 5.58
CA SER A 68 5.60 -4.40 6.94
C SER A 68 4.31 -4.49 7.76
N SER A 69 3.17 -4.78 7.11
CA SER A 69 1.83 -4.71 7.71
C SER A 69 1.46 -3.35 8.30
N LYS A 70 2.25 -2.30 8.05
CA LYS A 70 1.98 -0.93 8.48
C LYS A 70 1.07 -0.22 7.51
N GLU A 71 0.40 0.80 8.00
CA GLU A 71 -0.50 1.61 7.20
C GLU A 71 0.14 2.94 6.84
N PHE A 72 -0.04 3.36 5.59
CA PHE A 72 0.49 4.60 5.06
C PHE A 72 -0.63 5.41 4.41
N ILE A 73 -0.52 6.73 4.54
CA ILE A 73 -1.35 7.69 3.82
C ILE A 73 -0.53 8.20 2.64
N VAL A 74 -0.99 7.90 1.43
CA VAL A 74 -0.27 8.20 0.19
C VAL A 74 -1.20 8.99 -0.72
N PRO A 75 -0.74 10.10 -1.33
CA PRO A 75 -1.55 10.84 -2.28
C PRO A 75 -1.71 10.06 -3.59
N PHE A 76 -2.79 10.33 -4.32
CA PHE A 76 -3.12 9.61 -5.56
C PHE A 76 -1.98 9.65 -6.60
N LYS A 77 -1.20 10.74 -6.62
CA LYS A 77 -0.06 10.92 -7.53
C LYS A 77 1.10 9.94 -7.28
N ASP A 78 1.19 9.40 -6.07
CA ASP A 78 2.27 8.52 -5.63
C ASP A 78 1.78 7.06 -5.60
N LEU A 79 0.72 6.74 -6.35
CA LEU A 79 0.13 5.42 -6.53
C LEU A 79 0.12 5.03 -8.02
N TRP A 80 0.39 3.77 -8.32
CA TRP A 80 0.31 3.21 -9.67
C TRP A 80 0.01 1.70 -9.61
N ASP A 81 -0.24 1.08 -10.77
CA ASP A 81 -0.58 -0.35 -10.89
C ASP A 81 -1.70 -0.75 -9.91
N VAL A 82 -2.85 -0.07 -9.99
CA VAL A 82 -4.03 -0.42 -9.18
C VAL A 82 -4.72 -1.62 -9.81
N ASP A 83 -4.93 -2.66 -9.01
CA ASP A 83 -5.60 -3.89 -9.44
C ASP A 83 -6.62 -4.36 -8.39
N GLU A 84 -7.69 -5.00 -8.86
CA GLU A 84 -8.68 -5.66 -8.01
C GLU A 84 -8.07 -6.94 -7.42
N ILE A 85 -8.22 -7.13 -6.10
CA ILE A 85 -7.73 -8.33 -5.41
C ILE A 85 -8.89 -9.25 -5.04
N GLU A 86 -8.72 -10.53 -5.33
CA GLU A 86 -9.60 -11.60 -4.89
C GLU A 86 -8.99 -12.26 -3.66
N TRP A 87 -9.68 -12.17 -2.52
CA TRP A 87 -9.28 -12.89 -1.32
C TRP A 87 -9.65 -14.36 -1.48
N LYS A 88 -8.64 -15.23 -1.50
CA LYS A 88 -8.86 -16.68 -1.44
C LYS A 88 -8.79 -17.13 0.00
N ASP A 89 -9.96 -17.43 0.58
CA ASP A 89 -10.03 -18.04 1.91
C ASP A 89 -9.42 -19.44 1.88
N PRO A 90 -8.30 -19.69 2.59
CA PRO A 90 -7.66 -21.01 2.62
C PRO A 90 -8.52 -22.06 3.34
N LEU A 91 -9.54 -21.62 4.09
CA LEU A 91 -10.45 -22.48 4.85
C LEU A 91 -11.79 -22.72 4.12
N ALA A 92 -12.01 -22.16 2.93
CA ALA A 92 -13.22 -22.40 2.13
C ALA A 92 -13.29 -23.80 1.49
N SER A 93 -12.44 -24.73 1.95
CA SER A 93 -12.47 -26.14 1.57
C SER A 93 -12.87 -27.01 2.76
N LYS A 94 -14.15 -26.99 3.14
CA LYS A 94 -14.98 -28.19 3.43
C LYS A 94 -16.42 -27.85 3.73
#